data_AF-A0A537KEU1-F1
#
_entry.id   AF-A0A537KEU1-F1
#
_cell.length_a   1.000
_cell.length_b   1.000
_cell.length_c   1.000
_cell.angle_alpha   90.00
_cell.angle_beta   90.00
_cell.angle_gamma   90.00
#
_symmetry.space_group_name_H-M   'P 1'
#
loop_
_entity.id
_entity.type
_entity.pdbx_description
1 polymer ?
#
loop_
_entity_poly.entity_id
_entity_poly.type
_entity_poly.pdbx_seq_one_letter_code
_entity_poly.pdbx_strand_id
1 'polypeptide(L)' 'ECGYRADLIVENKLIVEAKSIDAVADIHIARTLTYLKFANCKLGLVINFNVTVLKNGIRRVAYNL' A
#
# COMPACT_ATOMS: atom_id res chain seq x y z
N GLU A 1 -14.29 -17.61 2.68
CA GLU A 1 -13.06 -17.09 3.31
C GLU A 1 -12.43 -16.05 2.39
N CYS A 2 -12.61 -14.76 2.65
CA CYS A 2 -12.01 -13.70 1.83
C CYS A 2 -11.56 -12.59 2.78
N GLY A 3 -10.53 -12.90 3.56
CA GLY A 3 -9.91 -11.94 4.46
C GLY A 3 -9.00 -11.00 3.67
N TYR A 4 -9.14 -9.70 3.89
CA TYR A 4 -8.20 -8.72 3.36
C TYR A 4 -6.80 -9.02 3.90
N ARG A 5 -5.84 -9.25 3.01
CA ARG A 5 -4.45 -9.59 3.35
C ARG A 5 -3.53 -8.57 2.72
N ALA A 6 -2.89 -7.75 3.55
CA ALA A 6 -1.76 -6.94 3.13
C ALA A 6 -0.54 -7.84 2.84
N ASP A 7 0.30 -7.44 1.89
CA ASP A 7 1.53 -8.20 1.57
C ASP A 7 2.48 -8.21 2.77
N LEU A 8 2.65 -7.06 3.43
CA LEU A 8 3.45 -6.90 4.63
C LEU A 8 2.84 -5.86 5.59
N ILE A 9 2.90 -6.16 6.88
CA ILE A 9 2.61 -5.21 7.96
C ILE A 9 3.87 -5.11 8.82
N VAL A 10 4.41 -3.89 8.96
CA VAL A 10 5.60 -3.62 9.76
C VAL A 10 5.19 -3.03 11.10
N GLU A 11 5.58 -3.68 12.19
CA GLU A 11 5.38 -3.22 13.57
C GLU A 11 3.92 -2.82 13.89
N ASN A 12 2.94 -3.44 13.23
CA ASN A 12 1.50 -3.09 13.31
C ASN A 12 1.19 -1.60 13.09
N LYS A 13 2.05 -0.88 12.35
CA LYS A 13 1.96 0.57 12.15
C LYS A 13 2.00 1.00 10.69
N LEU A 14 2.61 0.19 9.83
CA LEU A 14 2.83 0.50 8.43
C LEU A 14 2.43 -0.69 7.56
N ILE A 15 1.56 -0.44 6.59
CA ILE A 15 1.22 -1.42 5.55
C ILE A 15 2.15 -1.23 4.35
N VAL A 16 2.64 -2.31 3.77
CA VAL A 16 3.40 -2.29 2.51
C VAL A 16 2.71 -3.20 1.51
N GLU A 17 2.42 -2.66 0.33
CA GLU A 17 1.84 -3.34 -0.82
C GLU A 17 2.87 -3.38 -1.95
N ALA A 18 3.22 -4.56 -2.43
CA ALA A 18 4.10 -4.75 -3.58
C ALA A 18 3.25 -4.87 -4.86
N LYS A 19 3.68 -4.20 -5.94
CA LYS A 19 3.05 -4.28 -7.25
C LYS A 19 4.11 -4.43 -8.35
N SER A 20 3.72 -5.00 -9.48
CA SER A 20 4.50 -5.03 -10.72
C SER A 20 3.56 -4.78 -11.88
N ILE A 21 3.11 -3.54 -12.02
CA ILE A 21 2.06 -3.10 -12.97
C ILE A 21 2.52 -1.85 -13.72
N ASP A 22 1.94 -1.56 -14.87
CA ASP A 22 2.35 -0.39 -15.68
C ASP A 22 2.22 0.94 -14.92
N ALA A 23 1.11 1.13 -14.19
CA ALA A 23 0.91 2.33 -13.39
C ALA A 23 0.04 2.07 -12.15
N VAL A 24 0.37 2.73 -11.04
CA VAL A 24 -0.46 2.75 -9.84
C VAL A 24 -1.63 3.73 -10.03
N ALA A 25 -2.81 3.18 -10.32
CA ALA A 25 -4.08 3.92 -10.35
C ALA A 25 -4.72 4.10 -8.96
N ASP A 26 -5.69 5.01 -8.87
CA ASP A 26 -6.38 5.39 -7.62
C ASP A 26 -7.08 4.23 -6.92
N ILE A 27 -7.54 3.22 -7.66
CA ILE A 27 -8.14 2.01 -7.10
C ILE A 27 -7.18 1.25 -6.17
N HIS A 28 -5.87 1.28 -6.46
CA HIS A 28 -4.86 0.66 -5.60
C HIS A 28 -4.72 1.45 -4.29
N ILE A 29 -4.79 2.78 -4.36
CA ILE A 29 -4.75 3.65 -3.19
C ILE A 29 -6.00 3.44 -2.32
N ALA A 30 -7.18 3.38 -2.94
CA ALA A 30 -8.45 3.09 -2.25
C ALA A 30 -8.42 1.75 -1.50
N ARG A 31 -7.79 0.73 -2.09
CA ARG A 31 -7.53 -0.55 -1.42
C ARG A 31 -6.61 -0.38 -0.21
N THR A 32 -5.48 0.31 -0.35
CA THR A 32 -4.56 0.55 0.77
C THR A 32 -5.23 1.34 1.91
N LEU A 33 -6.07 2.34 1.60
CA LEU A 33 -6.85 3.07 2.61
C LEU A 33 -7.81 2.16 3.38
N THR A 34 -8.45 1.23 2.67
CA THR A 34 -9.31 0.22 3.30
C THR A 34 -8.51 -0.65 4.27
N TYR A 35 -7.27 -1.02 3.90
CA TYR A 35 -6.42 -1.85 4.74
C TYR A 35 -5.90 -1.09 5.96
N LEU A 36 -5.49 0.18 5.77
CA LEU A 36 -5.14 1.09 6.85
C LEU A 36 -6.26 1.18 7.90
N LYS A 37 -7.51 1.37 7.44
CA LYS A 37 -8.68 1.40 8.33
C LYS A 37 -8.85 0.10 9.11
N PHE A 38 -8.79 -1.07 8.45
CA PHE A 38 -9.01 -2.35 9.12
C PHE A 38 -7.86 -2.78 10.04
N ALA A 39 -6.61 -2.46 9.67
CA ALA A 39 -5.44 -2.77 10.47
C ALA A 39 -5.14 -1.73 11.57
N ASN A 40 -5.99 -0.70 11.71
CA ASN A 40 -5.76 0.46 12.59
C ASN A 40 -4.38 1.12 12.38
N CYS A 41 -3.89 1.10 11.13
CA CYS A 41 -2.64 1.71 10.71
C CYS A 41 -2.91 3.05 10.04
N LYS A 42 -2.02 4.02 10.24
CA LYS A 42 -2.19 5.36 9.64
C LYS A 42 -1.40 5.56 8.35
N LEU A 43 -0.42 4.70 8.07
CA LEU A 43 0.49 4.85 6.95
C LEU A 43 0.57 3.56 6.13
N GLY A 44 0.66 3.75 4.81
CA GLY A 44 0.86 2.71 3.82
C GLY A 44 1.90 3.11 2.79
N LEU A 45 2.60 2.11 2.24
CA LEU A 45 3.46 2.24 1.07
C LEU A 45 2.95 1.32 -0.03
N VAL A 46 2.66 1.88 -1.20
CA VAL A 46 2.49 1.10 -2.42
C VAL A 46 3.77 1.20 -3.21
N ILE A 47 4.45 0.07 -3.41
CA ILE A 47 5.74 0.00 -4.10
C ILE A 47 5.54 -0.74 -5.42
N ASN A 48 5.58 0.01 -6.52
CA ASN A 48 5.58 -0.57 -7.86
C ASN A 48 7.01 -0.86 -8.32
N PHE A 49 7.32 -2.14 -8.55
CA PHE A 49 8.63 -2.60 -9.02
C PHE A 49 8.77 -2.53 -10.55
N ASN A 50 7.70 -2.26 -11.30
CA ASN A 50 7.76 -2.06 -12.75
C ASN A 50 8.21 -0.63 -13.11
N VAL A 51 9.39 -0.23 -12.61
CA VAL A 51 10.04 1.06 -12.87
C VAL A 51 11.56 0.89 -12.89
N THR A 52 12.27 1.69 -13.69
CA THR A 52 13.74 1.65 -13.76
C THR A 52 14.41 2.07 -12.45
N VAL A 53 13.84 3.04 -11.74
CA VAL A 53 14.34 3.57 -10.47
C VAL A 53 13.27 3.38 -9.42
N LEU A 54 13.54 2.52 -8.42
CA LEU A 54 12.54 2.13 -7.41
C LEU A 54 11.91 3.32 -6.69
N LYS A 55 12.67 4.39 -6.44
CA LYS A 55 12.18 5.64 -5.82
C LYS A 55 10.95 6.21 -6.55
N ASN A 56 10.87 6.05 -7.87
CA ASN A 56 9.76 6.55 -8.69
C ASN A 56 8.50 5.67 -8.59
N GLY A 57 8.64 4.43 -8.11
CA GLY A 57 7.56 3.48 -7.92
C GLY A 57 6.95 3.51 -6.51
N ILE A 58 7.52 4.29 -5.58
CA ILE A 58 7.03 4.38 -4.20
C ILE A 58 5.94 5.44 -4.09
N ARG A 59 4.76 5.05 -3.61
CA ARG A 59 3.68 5.96 -3.22
C ARG A 59 3.36 5.81 -1.75
N ARG A 60 3.38 6.93 -1.03
CA ARG A 60 2.95 7.02 0.37
C ARG A 60 1.45 7.28 0.43
N VAL A 61 0.76 6.52 1.27
CA VAL A 61 -0.67 6.66 1.56
C VAL A 61 -0.83 6.97 3.04
N ALA A 62 -1.62 8.00 3.37
CA ALA A 62 -1.91 8.40 4.74
C ALA A 62 -3.42 8.32 5.00
N TYR A 63 -3.81 7.75 6.14
CA TYR A 63 -5.19 7.65 6.59
C TYR A 63 -5.34 8.35 7.95
N ASN A 64 -6.11 9.43 7.97
CA ASN A 64 -6.42 10.22 9.18
C ASN A 64 -5.17 10.58 10.01
N LEU A 65 -4.14 11.13 9.35
CA LEU A 65 -2.92 11.62 9.99
C LEU A 65 -3.07 13.07 10.42
#